data_AF-A0A7Y4VS02-F1
#
_entry.id   AF-A0A7Y4VS02-F1
#
_cell.length_a   1.000
_cell.length_b   1.000
_cell.length_c   1.000
_cell.angle_alpha   90.00
_cell.angle_beta   90.00
_cell.angle_gamma   90.00
#
_symmetry.space_group_name_H-M   'P 1'
#
loop_
_entity.id
_entity.type
_entity.pdbx_description
1 polymer ?
#
loop_
_entity_poly.entity_id
_entity_poly.type
_entity_poly.pdbx_seq_one_letter_code
_entity_poly.pdbx_strand_id
1 'polypeptide(L)'
;MKTFGELLYTYRKQCRDPKWKNALSQQRLGELLGEELGIRYSGAAVSAWERGESKIHQDDRLLLISLLIVLHVYGGIKSLTEANEMLEAGNYRSLNSEEIQRTFHEVPLEARDSSSLAYSQDPVGVSKSAQIAVRKLRVFLCHSSQDKPIVRELYQRLNAEGWIDPWLDEEKLLPGQDWELEIEKAVRKTDVVILCLSNKSVTKEGYVQKEIKRALDISDEKPEGVIFLIPLRFNECDLPVRLGKYQYADYFPYDRKELTLMKIFESLNTRYKSLMIMELDEKSVPENILAFSNLSLQEKHILLHLSEGKTNREVAQALFLSETTVDKYLQSILSKLKLINRADAVSYALDHDIKSHISI
;
A
#
# COMPACT_ATOMS: atom_id res chain seq x y z
N MET A 1 -32.93 -2.46 22.37
CA MET A 1 -32.10 -2.89 21.21
C MET A 1 -30.65 -2.62 21.58
N LYS A 2 -29.72 -3.54 21.31
CA LYS A 2 -28.28 -3.29 21.52
C LYS A 2 -27.80 -2.27 20.47
N THR A 3 -26.87 -1.42 20.84
CA THR A 3 -26.23 -0.47 19.92
C THR A 3 -25.19 -1.17 19.04
N PHE A 4 -24.80 -0.53 17.93
CA PHE A 4 -23.71 -1.03 17.07
C PHE A 4 -22.43 -1.34 17.86
N GLY A 5 -22.02 -0.43 18.76
CA GLY A 5 -20.82 -0.59 19.58
C GLY A 5 -20.89 -1.78 20.53
N GLU A 6 -22.05 -2.02 21.15
CA GLU A 6 -22.28 -3.17 22.03
C GLU A 6 -22.26 -4.50 21.26
N LEU A 7 -22.82 -4.53 20.05
CA LEU A 7 -22.76 -5.69 19.15
C LEU A 7 -21.33 -5.95 18.66
N LEU A 8 -20.61 -4.91 18.24
CA LEU A 8 -19.20 -5.00 17.86
C LEU A 8 -18.34 -5.59 19.00
N TYR A 9 -18.50 -5.06 20.21
CA TYR A 9 -17.81 -5.57 21.40
C TYR A 9 -18.15 -7.05 21.64
N THR A 10 -19.44 -7.40 21.57
CA THR A 10 -19.92 -8.77 21.80
C THR A 10 -19.32 -9.73 20.77
N TYR A 11 -19.44 -9.45 19.47
CA TYR A 11 -18.95 -10.32 18.41
C TYR A 11 -17.43 -10.42 18.39
N ARG A 12 -16.70 -9.33 18.63
CA ARG A 12 -15.23 -9.38 18.78
C ARG A 12 -14.81 -10.27 19.95
N LYS A 13 -15.51 -10.21 21.08
CA LYS A 13 -15.22 -11.07 22.24
C LYS A 13 -15.54 -12.55 21.99
N GLN A 14 -16.47 -12.83 21.08
CA GLN A 14 -16.80 -14.20 20.66
C GLN A 14 -15.80 -14.76 19.64
N CYS A 15 -15.07 -13.89 18.92
CA CYS A 15 -14.02 -14.32 18.01
C CYS A 15 -12.94 -15.17 18.71
N ARG A 16 -12.22 -15.99 17.94
CA ARG A 16 -11.08 -16.81 18.41
C ARG A 16 -9.87 -16.57 17.53
N ASP A 17 -8.86 -15.91 18.08
CA ASP A 17 -7.60 -15.71 17.37
C ASP A 17 -6.81 -17.04 17.32
N PRO A 18 -6.51 -17.59 16.12
CA PRO A 18 -5.76 -18.83 15.97
C PRO A 18 -4.36 -18.78 16.58
N LYS A 19 -3.75 -17.59 16.61
CA LYS A 19 -2.36 -17.37 17.05
C LYS A 19 -2.26 -17.29 18.58
N TRP A 20 -3.29 -16.78 19.26
CA TRP A 20 -3.24 -16.50 20.70
C TRP A 20 -4.29 -17.27 21.53
N LYS A 21 -5.17 -18.07 20.89
CA LYS A 21 -6.29 -18.83 21.50
C LYS A 21 -7.24 -18.02 22.40
N ASN A 22 -7.18 -16.69 22.30
CA ASN A 22 -7.98 -15.74 23.07
C ASN A 22 -8.94 -14.98 22.15
N ALA A 23 -9.88 -14.25 22.76
CA ALA A 23 -10.72 -13.30 22.03
C ALA A 23 -9.88 -12.23 21.34
N LEU A 24 -10.33 -11.76 20.17
CA LEU A 24 -9.64 -10.69 19.44
C LEU A 24 -9.53 -9.45 20.33
N SER A 25 -8.32 -8.90 20.49
CA SER A 25 -8.14 -7.60 21.15
C SER A 25 -8.61 -6.48 20.21
N GLN A 26 -8.90 -5.29 20.75
CA GLN A 26 -9.25 -4.13 19.91
C GLN A 26 -8.11 -3.79 18.95
N GLN A 27 -6.87 -3.87 19.43
CA GLN A 27 -5.66 -3.68 18.63
C GLN A 27 -5.56 -4.71 17.49
N ARG A 28 -5.81 -5.99 17.79
CA ARG A 28 -5.75 -7.05 16.77
C ARG A 28 -6.87 -6.93 15.75
N LEU A 29 -8.08 -6.54 16.17
CA LEU A 29 -9.16 -6.27 15.22
C LEU A 29 -8.78 -5.11 14.29
N GLY A 30 -8.19 -4.03 14.81
CA GLY A 30 -7.69 -2.93 13.97
C GLY A 30 -6.60 -3.34 12.99
N GLU A 31 -5.67 -4.20 13.41
CA GLU A 31 -4.65 -4.78 12.53
C GLU A 31 -5.26 -5.62 11.40
N LEU A 32 -6.20 -6.52 11.73
CA LEU A 32 -6.87 -7.38 10.75
C LEU A 32 -7.69 -6.58 9.74
N LEU A 33 -8.38 -5.53 10.19
CA LEU A 33 -9.08 -4.62 9.29
C LEU A 33 -8.10 -3.91 8.35
N GLY A 34 -6.91 -3.58 8.84
CA GLY A 34 -5.89 -2.97 8.01
C GLY A 34 -5.15 -3.93 7.07
N GLU A 35 -5.04 -5.21 7.43
CA GLU A 35 -4.58 -6.27 6.53
C GLU A 35 -5.55 -6.44 5.36
N GLU A 36 -6.87 -6.40 5.61
CA GLU A 36 -7.92 -6.57 4.59
C GLU A 36 -8.10 -5.33 3.68
N LEU A 37 -7.94 -4.12 4.22
CA LEU A 37 -8.22 -2.87 3.51
C LEU A 37 -6.98 -2.13 3.00
N GLY A 38 -5.79 -2.57 3.39
CA GLY A 38 -4.54 -1.86 3.11
C GLY A 38 -4.39 -0.52 3.84
N ILE A 39 -5.26 -0.22 4.81
CA ILE A 39 -5.30 1.04 5.59
C ILE A 39 -5.24 0.71 7.08
N ARG A 40 -4.36 1.35 7.86
CA ARG A 40 -4.21 1.02 9.29
C ARG A 40 -5.38 1.52 10.14
N TYR A 41 -5.97 0.62 10.94
CA TYR A 41 -6.88 0.97 12.03
C TYR A 41 -6.21 0.70 13.38
N SER A 42 -6.27 1.68 14.28
CA SER A 42 -5.73 1.53 15.64
C SER A 42 -6.73 0.84 16.56
N GLY A 43 -6.26 0.18 17.61
CA GLY A 43 -7.15 -0.32 18.68
C GLY A 43 -7.97 0.79 19.34
N ALA A 44 -7.49 2.04 19.31
CA ALA A 44 -8.24 3.20 19.80
C ALA A 44 -9.47 3.52 18.94
N ALA A 45 -9.39 3.36 17.62
CA ALA A 45 -10.54 3.54 16.72
C ALA A 45 -11.62 2.48 17.01
N VAL A 46 -11.21 1.20 17.13
CA VAL A 46 -12.11 0.11 17.51
C VAL A 46 -12.73 0.37 18.88
N SER A 47 -11.94 0.84 19.84
CA SER A 47 -12.44 1.20 21.17
C SER A 47 -13.46 2.35 21.13
N ALA A 48 -13.25 3.35 20.28
CA ALA A 48 -14.18 4.47 20.12
C ALA A 48 -15.50 4.02 19.47
N TRP A 49 -15.46 3.07 18.52
CA TRP A 49 -16.67 2.46 17.95
C TRP A 49 -17.44 1.64 18.98
N GLU A 50 -16.75 0.83 19.78
CA GLU A 50 -17.37 0.02 20.84
C GLU A 50 -18.03 0.86 21.93
N ARG A 51 -17.42 2.00 22.29
CA ARG A 51 -17.99 2.94 23.25
C ARG A 51 -19.03 3.89 22.66
N GLY A 52 -19.26 3.85 21.34
CA GLY A 52 -20.16 4.76 20.64
C GLY A 52 -19.66 6.22 20.57
N GLU A 53 -18.39 6.47 20.86
CA GLU A 53 -17.76 7.80 20.76
C GLU A 53 -17.54 8.23 19.30
N SER A 54 -17.39 7.25 18.41
CA SER A 54 -17.34 7.48 16.97
C SER A 54 -18.09 6.37 16.23
N LYS A 55 -18.45 6.63 14.97
CA LYS A 55 -19.23 5.73 14.15
C LYS A 55 -18.56 5.60 12.78
N ILE A 56 -18.54 4.39 12.23
CA ILE A 56 -18.09 4.16 10.85
C ILE A 56 -19.06 4.92 9.92
N HIS A 57 -18.54 5.67 8.95
CA HIS A 57 -19.38 6.45 8.04
C HIS A 57 -20.24 5.50 7.18
N GLN A 58 -21.46 5.89 6.82
CA GLN A 58 -22.37 5.03 6.03
C GLN A 58 -21.82 4.70 4.64
N ASP A 59 -21.02 5.60 4.08
CA ASP A 59 -20.37 5.45 2.78
C ASP A 59 -19.08 4.62 2.84
N ASP A 60 -18.53 4.36 4.03
CA ASP A 60 -17.36 3.51 4.19
C ASP A 60 -17.78 2.02 4.21
N ARG A 61 -18.37 1.61 3.08
CA ARG A 61 -18.90 0.26 2.87
C ARG A 61 -17.80 -0.79 2.92
N LEU A 62 -16.61 -0.48 2.41
CA LEU A 62 -15.47 -1.38 2.46
C LEU A 62 -15.09 -1.69 3.90
N LEU A 63 -14.98 -0.68 4.78
CA LEU A 63 -14.71 -0.92 6.21
C LEU A 63 -15.80 -1.75 6.89
N LEU A 64 -17.07 -1.47 6.60
CA LEU A 64 -18.18 -2.24 7.17
C LEU A 64 -18.15 -3.70 6.71
N ILE A 65 -17.88 -3.96 5.43
CA ILE A 65 -17.79 -5.32 4.89
C ILE A 65 -16.57 -6.03 5.47
N SER A 66 -15.40 -5.41 5.49
CA SER A 66 -14.19 -6.00 6.07
C SER A 66 -14.35 -6.28 7.57
N LEU A 67 -15.08 -5.42 8.30
CA LEU A 67 -15.45 -5.68 9.68
C LEU A 67 -16.29 -6.95 9.83
N LEU A 68 -17.31 -7.11 8.99
CA LEU A 68 -18.16 -8.30 9.00
C LEU A 68 -17.38 -9.56 8.58
N ILE A 69 -16.50 -9.47 7.58
CA ILE A 69 -15.61 -10.56 7.15
C ILE A 69 -14.72 -10.99 8.32
N VAL A 70 -14.01 -10.06 8.95
CA VAL A 70 -13.09 -10.39 10.07
C VAL A 70 -13.88 -10.99 11.23
N LEU A 71 -15.03 -10.41 11.59
CA LEU A 71 -15.87 -10.98 12.64
C LEU A 71 -16.41 -12.36 12.26
N HIS A 72 -16.72 -12.63 10.99
CA HIS A 72 -17.19 -13.92 10.53
C HIS A 72 -16.09 -14.99 10.51
N VAL A 73 -14.96 -14.69 9.86
CA VAL A 73 -13.79 -15.59 9.73
C VAL A 73 -13.29 -16.04 11.09
N TYR A 74 -13.30 -15.16 12.09
CA TYR A 74 -12.84 -15.48 13.43
C TYR A 74 -13.95 -16.01 14.34
N GLY A 75 -15.16 -16.26 13.82
CA GLY A 75 -16.26 -16.93 14.52
C GLY A 75 -17.09 -16.06 15.47
N GLY A 76 -16.96 -14.73 15.38
CA GLY A 76 -17.78 -13.76 16.10
C GLY A 76 -19.18 -13.58 15.53
N ILE A 77 -19.31 -13.55 14.20
CA ILE A 77 -20.60 -13.54 13.49
C ILE A 77 -20.76 -14.87 12.74
N LYS A 78 -21.90 -15.53 12.88
CA LYS A 78 -22.16 -16.88 12.36
C LYS A 78 -23.18 -16.90 11.23
N SER A 79 -23.96 -15.84 11.06
CA SER A 79 -25.05 -15.82 10.09
C SER A 79 -25.28 -14.43 9.49
N LEU A 80 -25.94 -14.42 8.34
CA LEU A 80 -26.42 -13.19 7.68
C LEU A 80 -27.37 -12.39 8.59
N THR A 81 -28.15 -13.09 9.44
CA THR A 81 -29.06 -12.45 10.39
C THR A 81 -28.30 -11.62 11.42
N GLU A 82 -27.24 -12.16 12.01
CA GLU A 82 -26.39 -11.45 12.98
C GLU A 82 -25.65 -10.26 12.35
N ALA A 83 -25.18 -10.41 11.10
CA ALA A 83 -24.57 -9.31 10.36
C ALA A 83 -25.57 -8.18 10.05
N ASN A 84 -26.79 -8.52 9.63
CA ASN A 84 -27.82 -7.52 9.35
C ASN A 84 -28.31 -6.84 10.63
N GLU A 85 -28.42 -7.55 11.75
CA GLU A 85 -28.74 -6.95 13.06
C GLU A 85 -27.68 -5.90 13.45
N MET A 86 -26.40 -6.24 13.23
CA MET A 86 -25.30 -5.30 13.48
C MET A 86 -25.39 -4.06 12.59
N LEU A 87 -25.66 -4.24 11.30
CA LEU A 87 -25.81 -3.13 10.36
C LEU A 87 -27.01 -2.24 10.72
N GLU A 88 -28.15 -2.83 11.05
CA GLU A 88 -29.36 -2.11 11.45
C GLU A 88 -29.16 -1.32 12.74
N ALA A 89 -28.51 -1.89 13.76
CA ALA A 89 -28.16 -1.20 15.00
C ALA A 89 -27.22 0.01 14.77
N GLY A 90 -26.51 0.02 13.63
CA GLY A 90 -25.68 1.12 13.16
C GLY A 90 -26.36 2.02 12.13
N ASN A 91 -27.67 1.89 11.86
CA ASN A 91 -28.36 2.60 10.77
C ASN A 91 -27.58 2.52 9.43
N TYR A 92 -27.03 1.35 9.12
CA TYR A 92 -26.38 1.04 7.85
C TYR A 92 -27.33 0.27 6.94
N ARG A 93 -27.15 0.40 5.62
CA ARG A 93 -27.89 -0.44 4.68
C ARG A 93 -27.52 -1.92 4.84
N SER A 94 -28.49 -2.80 4.62
CA SER A 94 -28.28 -4.25 4.56
C SER A 94 -27.31 -4.64 3.44
N LEU A 95 -26.72 -5.83 3.55
CA LEU A 95 -25.83 -6.37 2.53
C LEU A 95 -26.59 -6.71 1.24
N ASN A 96 -26.00 -6.40 0.09
CA ASN A 96 -26.47 -6.87 -1.23
C ASN A 96 -25.91 -8.27 -1.55
N SER A 97 -26.30 -8.86 -2.68
CA SER A 97 -25.89 -10.22 -3.07
C SER A 97 -24.36 -10.40 -3.18
N GLU A 98 -23.64 -9.43 -3.72
CA GLU A 98 -22.17 -9.48 -3.85
C GLU A 98 -21.48 -9.36 -2.48
N GLU A 99 -21.97 -8.48 -1.61
CA GLU A 99 -21.44 -8.29 -0.27
C GLU A 99 -21.72 -9.51 0.62
N ILE A 100 -22.87 -10.17 0.45
CA ILE A 100 -23.19 -11.44 1.11
C ILE A 100 -22.20 -12.51 0.67
N GLN A 101 -21.96 -12.64 -0.63
CA GLN A 101 -21.01 -13.62 -1.17
C GLN A 101 -19.60 -13.36 -0.64
N ARG A 102 -19.15 -12.10 -0.59
CA ARG A 102 -17.83 -11.75 -0.06
C ARG A 102 -17.70 -12.00 1.44
N THR A 103 -18.79 -11.84 2.20
CA THR A 103 -18.78 -11.97 3.67
C THR A 103 -18.87 -13.42 4.14
N PHE A 104 -19.64 -14.27 3.45
CA PHE A 104 -20.02 -15.61 3.95
C PHE A 104 -19.62 -16.80 3.07
N HIS A 105 -19.05 -16.59 1.88
CA HIS A 105 -18.66 -17.71 1.01
C HIS A 105 -17.19 -18.08 1.23
N GLU A 106 -16.95 -19.27 1.74
CA GLU A 106 -15.62 -19.87 1.87
C GLU A 106 -14.97 -20.01 0.49
N VAL A 107 -13.79 -19.43 0.29
CA VAL A 107 -12.90 -19.82 -0.83
C VAL A 107 -12.07 -21.01 -0.33
N PRO A 108 -12.25 -22.22 -0.87
CA PRO A 108 -11.40 -23.35 -0.52
C PRO A 108 -9.95 -23.07 -0.90
N LEU A 109 -9.02 -23.39 0.00
CA LEU A 109 -7.57 -23.18 -0.09
C LEU A 109 -6.87 -23.94 -1.26
N GLU A 110 -7.61 -24.62 -2.14
CA GLU A 110 -7.06 -25.46 -3.22
C GLU A 110 -7.05 -24.79 -4.60
N ALA A 111 -7.60 -23.58 -4.76
CA ALA A 111 -7.65 -22.91 -6.07
C ALA A 111 -6.43 -22.00 -6.39
N ARG A 112 -5.28 -22.21 -5.73
CA ARG A 112 -4.04 -21.45 -6.01
C ARG A 112 -2.92 -22.25 -6.67
N ASP A 113 -3.10 -23.55 -6.86
CA ASP A 113 -2.19 -24.36 -7.67
C ASP A 113 -2.99 -25.08 -8.75
N SER A 114 -2.77 -24.70 -10.02
CA SER A 114 -2.69 -25.59 -11.18
C SER A 114 -2.69 -24.77 -12.48
N SER A 115 -1.49 -24.46 -12.95
CA SER A 115 -1.22 -24.56 -14.37
C SER A 115 -1.55 -25.98 -14.85
N SER A 116 -2.61 -26.19 -15.63
CA SER A 116 -2.61 -27.00 -16.87
C SER A 116 -4.01 -27.41 -17.39
N LEU A 117 -4.21 -27.11 -18.68
CA LEU A 117 -4.91 -27.89 -19.71
C LEU A 117 -6.44 -28.17 -19.58
N ALA A 118 -7.22 -27.40 -20.35
CA ALA A 118 -8.23 -27.98 -21.25
C ALA A 118 -8.46 -27.07 -22.47
N TYR A 119 -8.09 -27.59 -23.63
CA TYR A 119 -8.46 -27.11 -24.96
C TYR A 119 -9.98 -27.27 -25.16
N SER A 120 -10.69 -26.22 -25.60
CA SER A 120 -11.81 -26.39 -26.53
C SER A 120 -12.31 -25.05 -27.09
N GLN A 121 -11.94 -24.83 -28.35
CA GLN A 121 -12.68 -24.16 -29.43
C GLN A 121 -13.09 -22.69 -29.25
N ASP A 122 -12.32 -21.84 -29.94
CA ASP A 122 -12.71 -20.48 -30.33
C ASP A 122 -14.03 -20.46 -31.13
N PRO A 123 -14.74 -19.33 -31.09
CA PRO A 123 -15.14 -18.71 -32.33
C PRO A 123 -14.55 -17.30 -32.43
N VAL A 124 -13.69 -17.16 -33.43
CA VAL A 124 -13.61 -16.04 -34.38
C VAL A 124 -13.55 -14.62 -33.78
N GLY A 125 -12.33 -14.06 -33.82
CA GLY A 125 -12.14 -12.70 -34.31
C GLY A 125 -12.11 -11.58 -33.28
N VAL A 126 -11.15 -11.58 -32.36
CA VAL A 126 -10.57 -10.34 -31.83
C VAL A 126 -9.06 -10.50 -31.74
N SER A 127 -8.32 -9.69 -32.49
CA SER A 127 -6.86 -9.66 -32.50
C SER A 127 -6.30 -9.55 -31.08
N LYS A 128 -5.53 -10.55 -30.65
CA LYS A 128 -4.71 -10.51 -29.43
C LYS A 128 -3.72 -9.34 -29.55
N SER A 129 -4.05 -8.21 -28.94
CA SER A 129 -3.05 -7.20 -28.59
C SER A 129 -2.03 -7.85 -27.67
N ALA A 130 -0.75 -7.70 -28.00
CA ALA A 130 0.34 -8.24 -27.21
C ALA A 130 0.28 -7.65 -25.79
N GLN A 131 0.02 -8.48 -24.78
CA GLN A 131 0.18 -8.10 -23.38
C GLN A 131 1.68 -7.89 -23.13
N ILE A 132 2.10 -6.63 -23.09
CA ILE A 132 3.46 -6.26 -22.67
C ILE A 132 3.56 -6.58 -21.18
N ALA A 133 4.31 -7.62 -20.82
CA ALA A 133 4.60 -7.97 -19.44
C ALA A 133 5.63 -6.98 -18.87
N VAL A 134 5.15 -5.88 -18.30
CA VAL A 134 5.98 -4.86 -17.66
C VAL A 134 6.50 -5.42 -16.32
N ARG A 135 7.83 -5.56 -16.16
CA ARG A 135 8.43 -6.07 -14.89
C ARG A 135 8.35 -5.01 -13.78
N LYS A 136 8.07 -5.43 -12.54
CA LYS A 136 8.06 -4.53 -11.37
C LYS A 136 9.46 -3.97 -11.06
N LEU A 137 9.52 -2.77 -10.48
CA LEU A 137 10.75 -2.18 -9.96
C LEU A 137 11.17 -2.89 -8.68
N ARG A 138 12.34 -3.55 -8.66
CA ARG A 138 12.86 -4.21 -7.45
C ARG A 138 13.52 -3.17 -6.55
N VAL A 139 13.03 -3.06 -5.31
CA VAL A 139 13.51 -2.06 -4.35
C VAL A 139 13.96 -2.77 -3.08
N PHE A 140 15.24 -2.64 -2.71
CA PHE A 140 15.79 -3.25 -1.51
C PHE A 140 15.71 -2.30 -0.32
N LEU A 141 15.10 -2.72 0.78
CA LEU A 141 14.99 -1.94 2.02
C LEU A 141 16.15 -2.29 2.97
N CYS A 142 17.25 -1.54 2.85
CA CYS A 142 18.42 -1.73 3.71
C CYS A 142 18.16 -1.08 5.08
N HIS A 143 18.08 -1.88 6.15
CA HIS A 143 17.67 -1.40 7.46
C HIS A 143 18.30 -2.18 8.62
N SER A 144 18.33 -1.57 9.80
CA SER A 144 18.65 -2.27 11.04
C SER A 144 17.41 -3.02 11.55
N SER A 145 17.60 -4.19 12.16
CA SER A 145 16.50 -4.96 12.77
C SER A 145 15.68 -4.18 13.80
N GLN A 146 16.24 -3.10 14.38
CA GLN A 146 15.52 -2.23 15.32
C GLN A 146 14.55 -1.25 14.64
N ASP A 147 14.73 -0.99 13.34
CA ASP A 147 13.91 -0.06 12.57
C ASP A 147 12.70 -0.75 11.91
N LYS A 148 12.57 -2.07 12.10
CA LYS A 148 11.52 -2.93 11.52
C LYS A 148 10.11 -2.37 11.59
N PRO A 149 9.62 -1.79 12.71
CA PRO A 149 8.26 -1.24 12.74
C PRO A 149 7.99 -0.17 11.67
N ILE A 150 8.96 0.72 11.42
CA ILE A 150 8.85 1.80 10.43
C ILE A 150 9.12 1.26 9.03
N VAL A 151 10.05 0.31 8.89
CA VAL A 151 10.35 -0.35 7.60
C VAL A 151 9.16 -1.15 7.09
N ARG A 152 8.40 -1.84 7.96
CA ARG A 152 7.16 -2.53 7.57
C ARG A 152 6.09 -1.57 7.08
N GLU A 153 5.97 -0.40 7.72
CA GLU A 153 5.08 0.67 7.23
C GLU A 153 5.49 1.11 5.83
N LEU A 154 6.77 1.40 5.61
CA LEU A 154 7.29 1.78 4.29
C LEU A 154 7.08 0.66 3.25
N TYR A 155 7.37 -0.59 3.60
CA TYR A 155 7.18 -1.77 2.75
C TYR A 155 5.74 -1.87 2.26
N GLN A 156 4.76 -1.78 3.17
CA GLN A 156 3.34 -1.82 2.85
C GLN A 156 2.96 -0.72 1.85
N ARG A 157 3.46 0.49 2.08
CA ARG A 157 3.18 1.67 1.24
C ARG A 157 3.77 1.53 -0.16
N LEU A 158 4.99 1.00 -0.27
CA LEU A 158 5.62 0.71 -1.56
C LEU A 158 4.90 -0.42 -2.29
N ASN A 159 4.55 -1.50 -1.60
CA ASN A 159 3.92 -2.67 -2.19
C ASN A 159 2.51 -2.36 -2.74
N ALA A 160 1.76 -1.48 -2.07
CA ALA A 160 0.42 -1.06 -2.48
C ALA A 160 0.37 -0.42 -3.88
N GLU A 161 1.49 0.14 -4.36
CA GLU A 161 1.57 0.74 -5.70
C GLU A 161 1.45 -0.29 -6.84
N GLY A 162 1.70 -1.58 -6.56
CA GLY A 162 1.56 -2.66 -7.54
C GLY A 162 2.69 -2.76 -8.57
N TRP A 163 3.32 -1.65 -8.97
CA TRP A 163 4.47 -1.60 -9.89
C TRP A 163 5.84 -1.69 -9.20
N ILE A 164 5.86 -1.72 -7.86
CA ILE A 164 7.06 -1.88 -7.03
C ILE A 164 7.07 -3.28 -6.42
N ASP A 165 8.21 -3.96 -6.46
CA ASP A 165 8.48 -5.20 -5.71
C ASP A 165 9.51 -4.88 -4.61
N PRO A 166 9.04 -4.44 -3.43
CA PRO A 166 9.93 -4.19 -2.31
C PRO A 166 10.48 -5.51 -1.75
N TRP A 167 11.75 -5.51 -1.38
CA TRP A 167 12.43 -6.63 -0.74
C TRP A 167 12.64 -6.31 0.74
N LEU A 168 12.12 -7.18 1.60
CA LEU A 168 12.26 -7.15 3.05
C LEU A 168 12.61 -8.56 3.55
N ASP A 169 13.57 -8.67 4.47
CA ASP A 169 14.11 -9.93 4.99
C ASP A 169 13.01 -10.84 5.56
N GLU A 170 12.09 -10.29 6.35
CA GLU A 170 10.99 -11.06 6.98
C GLU A 170 9.99 -11.65 5.99
N GLU A 171 9.84 -11.03 4.82
CA GLU A 171 8.84 -11.40 3.81
C GLU A 171 9.45 -12.34 2.75
N LYS A 172 10.75 -12.21 2.49
CA LYS A 172 11.40 -12.85 1.33
C LYS A 172 12.37 -13.98 1.72
N LEU A 173 12.77 -14.10 2.99
CA LEU A 173 13.62 -15.20 3.45
C LEU A 173 12.78 -16.38 3.95
N LEU A 174 13.09 -17.57 3.45
CA LEU A 174 12.50 -18.83 3.90
C LEU A 174 13.31 -19.42 5.07
N PRO A 175 12.65 -20.11 6.02
CA PRO A 175 13.35 -20.86 7.06
C PRO A 175 14.37 -21.85 6.48
N GLY A 176 15.61 -21.79 6.96
CA GLY A 176 16.71 -22.65 6.50
C GLY A 176 17.59 -22.04 5.40
N GLN A 177 17.24 -20.87 4.85
CA GLN A 177 18.14 -20.15 3.95
C GLN A 177 19.29 -19.48 4.72
N ASP A 178 20.46 -19.45 4.08
CA ASP A 178 21.56 -18.60 4.52
C ASP A 178 21.20 -17.13 4.23
N TRP A 179 20.80 -16.44 5.28
CA TRP A 179 20.38 -15.05 5.24
C TRP A 179 21.47 -14.11 4.67
N GLU A 180 22.75 -14.34 4.96
CA GLU A 180 23.85 -13.48 4.48
C GLU A 180 24.00 -13.63 2.96
N LEU A 181 23.93 -14.87 2.46
CA LEU A 181 24.00 -15.15 1.03
C LEU A 181 22.79 -14.60 0.25
N GLU A 182 21.58 -14.76 0.77
CA GLU A 182 20.36 -14.30 0.09
C GLU A 182 20.24 -12.77 0.08
N ILE A 183 20.63 -12.10 1.16
CA ILE A 183 20.74 -10.64 1.19
C ILE A 183 21.75 -10.15 0.14
N GLU A 184 22.92 -10.78 0.06
CA GLU A 184 23.93 -10.48 -0.96
C GLU A 184 23.35 -10.58 -2.38
N LYS A 185 22.62 -11.67 -2.67
CA LYS A 185 21.96 -11.87 -3.97
C LYS A 185 20.90 -10.81 -4.23
N ALA A 186 20.10 -10.47 -3.22
CA ALA A 186 19.03 -9.48 -3.33
C ALA A 186 19.58 -8.08 -3.66
N VAL A 187 20.60 -7.62 -2.93
CA VAL A 187 21.23 -6.31 -3.17
C VAL A 187 21.85 -6.22 -4.56
N ARG A 188 22.46 -7.30 -5.08
CA ARG A 188 23.00 -7.30 -6.45
C ARG A 188 21.92 -7.23 -7.53
N LYS A 189 20.76 -7.85 -7.28
CA LYS A 189 19.66 -7.93 -8.25
C LYS A 189 18.72 -6.72 -8.17
N THR A 190 18.78 -5.90 -7.13
CA THR A 190 17.85 -4.79 -6.96
C THR A 190 18.08 -3.66 -7.98
N ASP A 191 17.01 -2.97 -8.34
CA ASP A 191 17.04 -1.84 -9.26
C ASP A 191 17.29 -0.51 -8.51
N VAL A 192 16.86 -0.44 -7.25
CA VAL A 192 17.06 0.65 -6.28
C VAL A 192 17.32 0.08 -4.88
N VAL A 193 18.13 0.78 -4.07
CA VAL A 193 18.27 0.57 -2.63
C VAL A 193 17.72 1.80 -1.90
N ILE A 194 16.75 1.60 -1.00
CA ILE A 194 16.39 2.60 0.01
C ILE A 194 17.21 2.28 1.26
N LEU A 195 18.06 3.24 1.65
CA LEU A 195 18.92 3.13 2.80
C LEU A 195 18.20 3.73 4.01
N CYS A 196 17.59 2.89 4.85
CA CYS A 196 16.86 3.29 6.03
C CYS A 196 17.81 3.56 7.20
N LEU A 197 17.91 4.83 7.58
CA LEU A 197 18.91 5.35 8.51
C LEU A 197 18.26 5.85 9.80
N SER A 198 18.73 5.35 10.93
CA SER A 198 18.46 5.84 12.28
C SER A 198 19.77 6.00 13.04
N ASN A 199 19.77 6.76 14.15
CA ASN A 199 20.88 6.84 15.10
C ASN A 199 21.46 5.47 15.45
N LYS A 200 20.57 4.47 15.55
CA LYS A 200 20.93 3.09 15.87
C LYS A 200 21.54 2.35 14.69
N SER A 201 21.11 2.63 13.46
CA SER A 201 21.70 2.03 12.26
C SER A 201 23.10 2.59 11.95
N VAL A 202 23.32 3.90 12.18
CA VAL A 202 24.56 4.58 11.80
C VAL A 202 25.68 4.37 12.81
N THR A 203 25.36 4.25 14.10
CA THR A 203 26.35 4.06 15.17
C THR A 203 26.66 2.59 15.48
N LYS A 204 25.79 1.66 15.09
CA LYS A 204 25.94 0.25 15.43
C LYS A 204 27.08 -0.39 14.63
N GLU A 205 28.03 -0.97 15.34
CA GLU A 205 29.02 -1.88 14.78
C GLU A 205 28.37 -3.21 14.37
N GLY A 206 28.87 -3.81 13.29
CA GLY A 206 28.43 -5.12 12.81
C GLY A 206 27.76 -5.08 11.44
N TYR A 207 26.82 -6.01 11.22
CA TYR A 207 26.33 -6.37 9.88
C TYR A 207 25.74 -5.21 9.06
N VAL A 208 25.00 -4.30 9.71
CA VAL A 208 24.39 -3.13 9.05
C VAL A 208 25.43 -2.25 8.35
N GLN A 209 26.65 -2.13 8.90
CA GLN A 209 27.73 -1.38 8.25
C GLN A 209 28.24 -2.06 6.97
N LYS A 210 28.25 -3.40 6.93
CA LYS A 210 28.60 -4.15 5.71
C LYS A 210 27.57 -3.90 4.61
N GLU A 211 26.28 -3.90 4.96
CA GLU A 211 25.20 -3.63 4.00
C GLU A 211 25.23 -2.20 3.48
N ILE A 212 25.36 -1.21 4.36
CA ILE A 212 25.50 0.20 3.97
C ILE A 212 26.71 0.37 3.05
N LYS A 213 27.88 -0.18 3.43
CA LYS A 213 29.09 -0.14 2.61
C LYS A 213 28.86 -0.76 1.24
N ARG A 214 28.23 -1.93 1.18
CA ARG A 214 27.98 -2.65 -0.06
C ARG A 214 27.02 -1.90 -0.98
N ALA A 215 25.94 -1.34 -0.43
CA ALA A 215 24.99 -0.53 -1.20
C ALA A 215 25.68 0.70 -1.80
N LEU A 216 26.57 1.34 -1.04
CA LEU A 216 27.40 2.44 -1.51
C LEU A 216 28.39 2.00 -2.59
N ASP A 217 29.08 0.88 -2.40
CA ASP A 217 30.04 0.35 -3.39
C ASP A 217 29.34 0.04 -4.73
N ILE A 218 28.16 -0.59 -4.69
CA ILE A 218 27.36 -0.83 -5.91
C ILE A 218 26.83 0.48 -6.51
N SER A 219 26.54 1.48 -5.68
CA SER A 219 26.14 2.82 -6.14
C SER A 219 27.25 3.51 -6.93
N ASP A 220 28.50 3.37 -6.49
CA ASP A 220 29.68 3.94 -7.15
C ASP A 220 29.97 3.28 -8.53
N GLU A 221 29.44 2.07 -8.78
CA GLU A 221 29.50 1.40 -10.08
C GLU A 221 28.40 1.84 -11.06
N LYS A 222 27.42 2.64 -10.62
CA LYS A 222 26.31 3.07 -11.49
C LYS A 222 26.70 4.29 -12.35
N PRO A 223 26.11 4.43 -13.55
CA PRO A 223 26.29 5.63 -14.36
C PRO A 223 25.89 6.90 -13.61
N GLU A 224 26.54 8.01 -13.96
CA GLU A 224 26.22 9.32 -13.39
C GLU A 224 24.75 9.69 -13.62
N GLY A 225 24.14 10.35 -12.63
CA GLY A 225 22.74 10.79 -12.69
C GLY A 225 21.70 9.71 -12.41
N VAL A 226 22.08 8.44 -12.27
CA VAL A 226 21.14 7.35 -11.96
C VAL A 226 20.75 7.34 -10.48
N ILE A 227 19.44 7.34 -10.21
CA ILE A 227 18.91 7.15 -8.85
C ILE A 227 18.93 5.65 -8.50
N PHE A 228 20.05 5.19 -7.95
CA PHE A 228 20.18 3.83 -7.41
C PHE A 228 20.06 3.78 -5.89
N LEU A 229 20.53 4.81 -5.19
CA LEU A 229 20.58 4.85 -3.73
C LEU A 229 19.74 6.02 -3.21
N ILE A 230 18.78 5.74 -2.33
CA ILE A 230 17.91 6.74 -1.70
C ILE A 230 18.14 6.71 -0.18
N PRO A 231 18.89 7.68 0.38
CA PRO A 231 19.05 7.80 1.83
C PRO A 231 17.75 8.30 2.48
N LEU A 232 17.23 7.53 3.43
CA LEU A 232 15.97 7.81 4.12
C LEU A 232 16.18 7.74 5.63
N ARG A 233 16.11 8.87 6.31
CA ARG A 233 16.26 8.93 7.76
C ARG A 233 14.93 8.70 8.47
N PHE A 234 14.95 7.97 9.59
CA PHE A 234 13.81 7.71 10.47
C PHE A 234 13.85 8.50 11.79
N ASN A 235 15.02 9.04 12.14
CA ASN A 235 15.20 10.04 13.18
C ASN A 235 16.43 10.90 12.86
N GLU A 236 16.61 11.97 13.62
CA GLU A 236 17.80 12.81 13.52
C GLU A 236 19.04 11.97 13.78
N CYS A 237 19.90 11.85 12.78
CA CYS A 237 21.15 11.11 12.86
C CYS A 237 22.21 11.69 11.93
N ASP A 238 23.47 11.51 12.33
CA ASP A 238 24.63 11.89 11.56
C ASP A 238 24.88 10.89 10.44
N LEU A 239 24.91 11.39 9.20
CA LEU A 239 25.10 10.56 8.02
C LEU A 239 26.59 10.22 7.84
N PRO A 240 26.93 8.96 7.49
CA PRO A 240 28.26 8.61 7.03
C PRO A 240 28.78 9.56 5.94
N VAL A 241 30.06 9.93 5.98
CA VAL A 241 30.69 10.91 5.06
C VAL A 241 30.44 10.57 3.58
N ARG A 242 30.45 9.28 3.23
CA ARG A 242 30.17 8.80 1.85
C ARG A 242 28.77 9.16 1.35
N LEU A 243 27.81 9.40 2.25
CA LEU A 243 26.46 9.85 1.90
C LEU A 243 26.38 11.36 1.65
N GLY A 244 27.44 12.13 1.92
CA GLY A 244 27.43 13.59 1.79
C GLY A 244 27.12 14.11 0.38
N LYS A 245 27.33 13.29 -0.66
CA LYS A 245 26.99 13.63 -2.05
C LYS A 245 25.51 13.36 -2.41
N TYR A 246 24.76 12.67 -1.56
CA TYR A 246 23.39 12.27 -1.84
C TYR A 246 22.39 13.18 -1.13
N GLN A 247 21.33 13.57 -1.84
CA GLN A 247 20.18 14.16 -1.19
C GLN A 247 19.45 13.08 -0.38
N TYR A 248 19.22 13.35 0.91
CA TYR A 248 18.45 12.47 1.79
C TYR A 248 17.03 13.00 2.00
N ALA A 249 16.16 12.11 2.46
CA ALA A 249 14.82 12.48 2.91
C ALA A 249 14.60 12.08 4.37
N ASP A 250 13.77 12.84 5.08
CA ASP A 250 13.39 12.54 6.47
C ASP A 250 11.98 11.94 6.48
N TYR A 251 11.84 10.69 6.90
CA TYR A 251 10.54 10.04 7.15
C TYR A 251 10.03 10.31 8.58
N PHE A 252 10.28 11.54 9.04
CA PHE A 252 9.88 12.11 10.31
C PHE A 252 10.00 13.64 10.23
N PRO A 253 9.34 14.41 11.10
CA PRO A 253 8.27 14.00 12.03
C PRO A 253 7.01 13.48 11.30
N TYR A 254 6.02 13.00 12.04
CA TYR A 254 4.85 12.27 11.51
C TYR A 254 4.13 13.00 10.36
N ASP A 255 3.96 14.31 10.49
CA ASP A 255 3.36 15.21 9.51
C ASP A 255 4.15 15.35 8.19
N ARG A 256 5.44 14.99 8.19
CA ARG A 256 6.31 15.06 7.00
C ARG A 256 6.31 13.76 6.20
N LYS A 257 5.90 12.64 6.80
CA LYS A 257 5.98 11.30 6.18
C LYS A 257 5.36 11.25 4.79
N GLU A 258 4.17 11.82 4.63
CA GLU A 258 3.44 11.80 3.35
C GLU A 258 4.23 12.49 2.23
N LEU A 259 4.78 13.66 2.54
CA LEU A 259 5.56 14.45 1.59
C LEU A 259 6.86 13.77 1.22
N THR A 260 7.51 13.15 2.20
CA THR A 260 8.70 12.35 1.95
C THR A 260 8.36 11.15 1.07
N LEU A 261 7.21 10.50 1.29
CA LEU A 261 6.76 9.38 0.47
C LEU A 261 6.49 9.80 -0.98
N MET A 262 5.85 10.95 -1.21
CA MET A 262 5.68 11.51 -2.57
C MET A 262 7.03 11.63 -3.30
N LYS A 263 8.04 12.18 -2.63
CA LYS A 263 9.38 12.36 -3.20
C LYS A 263 10.10 11.04 -3.46
N ILE A 264 9.91 10.04 -2.59
CA ILE A 264 10.42 8.69 -2.79
C ILE A 264 9.78 8.08 -4.04
N PHE A 265 8.46 8.14 -4.18
CA PHE A 265 7.77 7.63 -5.36
C PHE A 265 8.21 8.32 -6.66
N GLU A 266 8.44 9.63 -6.63
CA GLU A 266 8.98 10.37 -7.77
C GLU A 266 10.39 9.88 -8.14
N SER A 267 11.25 9.66 -7.14
CA SER A 267 12.60 9.12 -7.34
C SER A 267 12.57 7.70 -7.93
N LEU A 268 11.69 6.84 -7.40
CA LEU A 268 11.48 5.47 -7.88
C LEU A 268 10.92 5.45 -9.29
N ASN A 269 9.93 6.29 -9.61
CA ASN A 269 9.35 6.37 -10.95
C ASN A 269 10.38 6.88 -11.98
N THR A 270 11.21 7.86 -11.59
CA THR A 270 12.32 8.34 -12.43
C THR A 270 13.27 7.20 -12.76
N ARG A 271 13.66 6.40 -11.76
CA ARG A 271 14.49 5.22 -11.98
C ARG A 271 13.78 4.18 -12.84
N TYR A 272 12.52 3.90 -12.57
CA TYR A 272 11.73 2.93 -13.29
C TYR A 272 11.64 3.26 -14.78
N LYS A 273 11.34 4.51 -15.12
CA LYS A 273 11.35 5.00 -16.50
C LYS A 273 12.72 4.87 -17.15
N SER A 274 13.81 5.22 -16.45
CA SER A 274 15.15 5.05 -17.00
C SER A 274 15.45 3.59 -17.38
N LEU A 275 14.92 2.63 -16.63
CA LEU A 275 15.04 1.20 -16.92
C LEU A 275 14.11 0.78 -18.06
N MET A 276 12.88 1.30 -18.10
CA MET A 276 11.91 1.01 -19.16
C MET A 276 12.35 1.56 -20.52
N ILE A 277 12.90 2.79 -20.57
CA ILE A 277 13.42 3.42 -21.80
C ILE A 277 14.62 2.63 -22.36
N MET A 278 15.38 1.94 -21.50
CA MET A 278 16.42 1.01 -21.95
C MET A 278 15.86 -0.30 -22.53
N GLU A 279 14.61 -0.65 -22.19
CA GLU A 279 14.01 -1.97 -22.47
C GLU A 279 12.88 -1.94 -23.55
N LEU A 280 12.29 -0.78 -23.91
CA LEU A 280 11.11 -0.69 -24.81
C LEU A 280 11.10 0.52 -25.77
N ASP A 281 10.42 0.37 -26.93
CA ASP A 281 10.07 1.44 -27.87
C ASP A 281 8.78 2.16 -27.41
N GLU A 282 8.89 3.45 -27.05
CA GLU A 282 7.91 4.29 -26.35
C GLU A 282 6.56 4.42 -27.09
N LYS A 283 6.53 4.12 -28.39
CA LYS A 283 5.35 4.29 -29.27
C LYS A 283 4.38 3.12 -29.27
N SER A 284 4.65 2.03 -28.55
CA SER A 284 3.90 0.78 -28.62
C SER A 284 2.84 0.59 -27.53
N VAL A 285 2.78 1.46 -26.52
CA VAL A 285 1.84 1.33 -25.39
C VAL A 285 0.63 2.25 -25.59
N PRO A 286 -0.62 1.71 -25.57
CA PRO A 286 -1.83 2.51 -25.67
C PRO A 286 -1.91 3.61 -24.61
N GLU A 287 -2.31 4.82 -25.04
CA GLU A 287 -2.33 6.04 -24.23
C GLU A 287 -3.23 5.93 -22.98
N ASN A 288 -4.33 5.19 -23.08
CA ASN A 288 -5.24 4.90 -21.97
C ASN A 288 -4.61 4.01 -20.88
N ILE A 289 -3.66 3.14 -21.22
CA ILE A 289 -2.92 2.33 -20.22
C ILE A 289 -1.90 3.20 -19.48
N LEU A 290 -1.36 4.23 -20.15
CA LEU A 290 -0.35 5.11 -19.60
C LEU A 290 -0.91 6.33 -18.87
N ALA A 291 -2.18 6.69 -19.07
CA ALA A 291 -2.77 7.96 -18.65
C ALA A 291 -2.49 8.35 -17.18
N PHE A 292 -2.48 7.37 -16.27
CA PHE A 292 -2.19 7.56 -14.84
C PHE A 292 -0.96 6.78 -14.35
N SER A 293 -0.14 6.25 -15.26
CA SER A 293 1.05 5.46 -14.91
C SER A 293 2.06 6.22 -14.05
N ASN A 294 2.07 7.55 -14.16
CA ASN A 294 2.98 8.44 -13.43
C ASN A 294 2.44 8.91 -12.09
N LEU A 295 1.18 8.59 -11.77
CA LEU A 295 0.57 8.94 -10.50
C LEU A 295 0.75 7.81 -9.49
N SER A 296 1.06 8.17 -8.25
CA SER A 296 0.99 7.22 -7.13
C SER A 296 -0.44 6.78 -6.86
N LEU A 297 -0.63 5.69 -6.13
CA LEU A 297 -1.96 5.24 -5.73
C LEU A 297 -2.70 6.32 -4.93
N GLN A 298 -2.01 7.03 -4.04
CA GLN A 298 -2.60 8.13 -3.27
C GLN A 298 -3.03 9.30 -4.18
N GLU A 299 -2.23 9.64 -5.19
CA GLU A 299 -2.60 10.65 -6.18
C GLU A 299 -3.83 10.23 -6.99
N LYS A 300 -3.92 8.96 -7.36
CA LYS A 300 -5.11 8.40 -8.03
C LYS A 300 -6.35 8.48 -7.14
N HIS A 301 -6.24 8.11 -5.86
CA HIS A 301 -7.35 8.23 -4.90
C HIS A 301 -7.82 9.67 -4.72
N ILE A 302 -6.89 10.63 -4.65
CA ILE A 302 -7.24 12.04 -4.60
C ILE A 302 -7.96 12.43 -5.88
N LEU A 303 -7.38 12.14 -7.04
CA LEU A 303 -7.97 12.47 -8.34
C LEU A 303 -9.37 11.87 -8.52
N LEU A 304 -9.59 10.63 -8.05
CA LEU A 304 -10.91 10.00 -8.01
C LEU A 304 -11.90 10.82 -7.19
N HIS A 305 -11.58 11.18 -5.94
CA HIS A 305 -12.45 12.01 -5.12
C HIS A 305 -12.69 13.40 -5.70
N LEU A 306 -11.69 13.98 -6.39
CA LEU A 306 -11.88 15.23 -7.11
C LEU A 306 -12.90 15.07 -8.24
N SER A 307 -12.84 13.96 -8.98
CA SER A 307 -13.78 13.65 -10.07
C SER A 307 -15.22 13.40 -9.57
N GLU A 308 -15.38 13.01 -8.31
CA GLU A 308 -16.66 12.89 -7.61
C GLU A 308 -17.23 14.25 -7.14
N GLY A 309 -16.51 15.35 -7.37
CA GLY A 309 -16.92 16.69 -6.96
C GLY A 309 -16.54 17.08 -5.53
N LYS A 310 -15.80 16.24 -4.79
CA LYS A 310 -15.44 16.50 -3.39
C LYS A 310 -14.43 17.64 -3.26
N THR A 311 -14.66 18.57 -2.34
CA THR A 311 -13.74 19.65 -1.97
C THR A 311 -12.44 19.11 -1.34
N ASN A 312 -11.38 19.92 -1.28
CA ASN A 312 -10.11 19.49 -0.66
C ASN A 312 -10.29 19.11 0.81
N ARG A 313 -11.21 19.76 1.52
CA ARG A 313 -11.62 19.40 2.88
C ARG A 313 -12.28 18.03 2.96
N GLU A 314 -13.21 17.74 2.07
CA GLU A 314 -13.88 16.44 2.03
C GLU A 314 -12.92 15.32 1.60
N VAL A 315 -12.01 15.58 0.66
CA VAL A 315 -10.95 14.64 0.26
C VAL A 315 -9.99 14.39 1.43
N ALA A 316 -9.59 15.45 2.14
CA ALA A 316 -8.73 15.35 3.31
C ALA A 316 -9.38 14.49 4.39
N GLN A 317 -10.67 14.69 4.65
CA GLN A 317 -11.42 13.87 5.59
C GLN A 317 -11.55 12.42 5.14
N ALA A 318 -11.87 12.18 3.86
CA ALA A 318 -12.05 10.83 3.31
C ALA A 318 -10.75 10.01 3.32
N LEU A 319 -9.61 10.65 3.10
CA LEU A 319 -8.30 10.01 3.03
C LEU A 319 -7.47 10.17 4.30
N PHE A 320 -8.04 10.72 5.38
CA PHE A 320 -7.36 11.02 6.65
C PHE A 320 -6.07 11.85 6.49
N LEU A 321 -6.09 12.82 5.59
CA LEU A 321 -5.00 13.75 5.32
C LEU A 321 -5.34 15.15 5.87
N SER A 322 -4.36 16.05 5.91
CA SER A 322 -4.64 17.49 6.07
C SER A 322 -5.04 18.10 4.73
N GLU A 323 -5.85 19.17 4.75
CA GLU A 323 -6.18 19.94 3.54
C GLU A 323 -4.92 20.40 2.79
N THR A 324 -3.93 20.86 3.55
CA THR A 324 -2.61 21.25 3.02
C THR A 324 -1.85 20.11 2.34
N THR A 325 -2.10 18.87 2.72
CA THR A 325 -1.48 17.68 2.09
C THR A 325 -2.22 17.32 0.81
N VAL A 326 -3.55 17.44 0.80
CA VAL A 326 -4.36 17.30 -0.42
C VAL A 326 -3.98 18.36 -1.45
N ASP A 327 -3.77 19.62 -1.04
CA ASP A 327 -3.30 20.67 -1.92
C ASP A 327 -1.96 20.32 -2.59
N LYS A 328 -1.01 19.79 -1.81
CA LYS A 328 0.29 19.38 -2.33
C LYS A 328 0.18 18.20 -3.30
N TYR A 329 -0.69 17.24 -3.02
CA TYR A 329 -1.00 16.16 -3.96
C TYR A 329 -1.65 16.69 -5.24
N LEU A 330 -2.60 17.62 -5.15
CA LEU A 330 -3.21 18.25 -6.33
C LEU A 330 -2.15 18.96 -7.19
N GLN A 331 -1.25 19.73 -6.58
CA GLN A 331 -0.15 20.36 -7.30
C GLN A 331 0.76 19.33 -8.00
N SER A 332 1.06 18.22 -7.32
CA SER A 332 1.83 17.11 -7.90
C SER A 332 1.10 16.48 -9.09
N ILE A 333 -0.21 16.21 -8.96
CA ILE A 333 -1.06 15.66 -10.03
C ILE A 333 -1.06 16.58 -11.24
N LEU A 334 -1.33 17.88 -11.03
CA LEU A 334 -1.35 18.88 -12.10
C LEU A 334 -0.01 18.93 -12.83
N SER A 335 1.10 18.94 -12.09
CA SER A 335 2.45 18.91 -12.67
C SER A 335 2.70 17.64 -13.50
N LYS A 336 2.40 16.46 -12.93
CA LYS A 336 2.65 15.15 -13.56
C LYS A 336 1.80 14.92 -14.81
N LEU A 337 0.56 15.39 -14.80
CA LEU A 337 -0.37 15.31 -15.93
C LEU A 337 -0.28 16.52 -16.87
N LYS A 338 0.55 17.52 -16.55
CA LYS A 338 0.70 18.78 -17.30
C LYS A 338 -0.62 19.57 -17.45
N LEU A 339 -1.42 19.59 -16.39
CA LEU A 339 -2.70 20.27 -16.31
C LEU A 339 -2.57 21.60 -15.56
N ILE A 340 -3.42 22.57 -15.87
CA ILE A 340 -3.27 23.94 -15.36
C ILE A 340 -4.06 24.12 -14.07
N ASN A 341 -5.25 23.53 -14.01
CA ASN A 341 -6.17 23.76 -12.89
C ASN A 341 -6.97 22.50 -12.52
N ARG A 342 -7.70 22.60 -11.40
CA ARG A 342 -8.55 21.54 -10.87
C ARG A 342 -9.62 21.04 -11.84
N ALA A 343 -10.24 21.93 -12.61
CA ALA A 343 -11.28 21.56 -13.56
C ALA A 343 -10.69 20.71 -14.70
N ASP A 344 -9.47 21.02 -15.14
CA ASP A 344 -8.73 20.20 -16.10
C ASP A 344 -8.45 18.81 -15.52
N ALA A 345 -8.01 18.73 -14.26
CA ALA A 345 -7.76 17.45 -13.58
C ALA A 345 -9.02 16.59 -13.46
N VAL A 346 -10.16 17.20 -13.10
CA VAL A 346 -11.45 16.51 -13.04
C VAL A 346 -11.88 16.00 -14.42
N SER A 347 -11.77 16.84 -15.45
CA SER A 347 -12.13 16.47 -16.81
C SER A 347 -11.26 15.31 -17.31
N TYR A 348 -9.94 15.42 -17.14
CA TYR A 348 -9.00 14.37 -17.52
C TYR A 348 -9.27 13.04 -16.80
N ALA A 349 -9.63 13.09 -15.51
CA ALA A 349 -9.96 11.90 -14.72
C ALA A 349 -11.22 11.18 -15.22
N LEU A 350 -12.23 11.94 -15.64
CA LEU A 350 -13.47 11.39 -16.20
C LEU A 350 -13.26 10.84 -17.62
N ASP A 351 -12.54 11.58 -18.46
CA ASP A 351 -12.27 11.19 -19.85
C ASP A 351 -11.46 9.89 -19.96
N HIS A 352 -10.60 9.61 -18.97
CA HIS A 352 -9.76 8.42 -18.92
C HIS A 352 -10.22 7.37 -17.89
N ASP A 353 -11.45 7.49 -17.38
CA ASP A 353 -12.05 6.54 -16.42
C ASP A 353 -11.14 6.14 -15.25
N ILE A 354 -10.75 7.12 -14.42
CA ILE A 354 -9.87 6.94 -13.25
C ILE A 354 -10.29 5.78 -12.32
N LYS A 355 -11.58 5.43 -12.27
CA LYS A 355 -12.12 4.33 -11.45
C LYS A 355 -11.55 2.97 -11.85
N SER A 356 -11.35 2.75 -13.15
CA SER A 356 -10.75 1.51 -13.68
C SER A 356 -9.29 1.32 -13.27
N HIS A 357 -8.60 2.40 -12.86
CA HIS A 357 -7.16 2.40 -12.54
C HIS A 357 -6.83 2.29 -11.04
N ILE A 358 -7.85 2.14 -10.19
CA ILE A 358 -7.73 2.08 -8.73
C ILE A 358 -8.18 0.72 -8.18
N SER A 359 -8.86 -0.09 -8.98
CA SER A 359 -9.39 -1.40 -8.54
C SER A 359 -8.43 -2.53 -8.87
N ILE A 360 -7.76 -3.09 -7.86
CA ILE A 360 -7.14 -4.42 -7.85
C ILE A 360 -7.47 -5.09 -6.52
#